data_AF-A0A7W6G1G7-F1
#
_entry.id   AF-A0A7W6G1G7-F1
#
_cell.length_a   1.000
_cell.length_b   1.000
_cell.length_c   1.000
_cell.angle_alpha   90.00
_cell.angle_beta   90.00
_cell.angle_gamma   90.00
#
_symmetry.space_group_name_H-M   'P 1'
#
loop_
_entity.id
_entity.type
_entity.pdbx_description
1 polymer ?
#
loop_
_entity_poly.entity_id
_entity_poly.type
_entity_poly.pdbx_seq_one_letter_code
_entity_poly.pdbx_strand_id
1 'polypeptide(L)'
;MKQNKDISRRIATVVDLDVSRMAVLSALHDAVRSGDPELARNWTKPSDAGWRDLRTNPQYGPVAQWLWDMEGRSCEFKYELVADLNGDWLQLEKLLTKELSSRKVR
;
A
#
# COMPACT_ATOMS: atom_id res chain seq x y z
N MET A 1 -18.30 10.88 20.66
CA MET A 1 -18.12 11.65 19.39
C MET A 1 -16.66 11.86 18.95
N LYS A 2 -15.66 11.98 19.85
CA LYS A 2 -14.25 12.17 19.45
C LYS A 2 -13.60 10.93 18.80
N GLN A 3 -13.84 9.73 19.34
CA GLN A 3 -13.30 8.47 18.84
C GLN A 3 -13.71 8.15 17.40
N ASN A 4 -14.98 8.40 17.03
CA ASN A 4 -15.46 8.18 15.66
C ASN A 4 -14.77 9.08 14.62
N LYS A 5 -14.48 10.35 14.97
CA LYS A 5 -13.75 11.25 14.06
C LYS A 5 -12.30 10.80 13.86
N ASP A 6 -11.68 10.24 14.89
CA ASP A 6 -10.31 9.75 14.82
C ASP A 6 -10.21 8.47 13.96
N ILE A 7 -11.13 7.52 14.16
CA ILE A 7 -11.23 6.30 13.34
C ILE A 7 -11.43 6.66 11.87
N SER A 8 -12.37 7.56 11.54
CA SER A 8 -12.58 8.00 10.15
C SER A 8 -11.34 8.62 9.52
N ARG A 9 -10.59 9.44 10.26
CA ARG A 9 -9.34 10.05 9.78
C ARG A 9 -8.26 9.00 9.50
N ARG A 10 -8.13 8.00 10.37
CA ARG A 10 -7.16 6.92 10.23
C ARG A 10 -7.54 5.99 9.07
N ILE A 11 -8.81 5.68 8.88
CA ILE A 11 -9.32 4.97 7.68
C ILE A 11 -8.95 5.74 6.42
N ALA A 12 -9.20 7.05 6.37
CA ALA A 12 -8.84 7.88 5.22
C ALA A 12 -7.32 7.84 4.96
N THR A 13 -6.51 7.90 6.02
CA THR A 13 -5.04 7.82 5.92
C THR A 13 -4.59 6.48 5.35
N VAL A 14 -5.16 5.36 5.79
CA VAL A 14 -4.85 4.03 5.23
C VAL A 14 -5.19 3.97 3.74
N VAL A 15 -6.36 4.50 3.34
CA VAL A 15 -6.74 4.53 1.93
C VAL A 15 -5.80 5.42 1.11
N ASP A 16 -5.36 6.58 1.64
CA ASP A 16 -4.37 7.45 0.98
C ASP A 16 -3.03 6.73 0.77
N LEU A 17 -2.55 6.01 1.79
CA LEU A 17 -1.32 5.23 1.72
C LEU A 17 -1.43 4.10 0.69
N ASP A 18 -2.52 3.32 0.73
CA ASP A 18 -2.73 2.20 -0.17
C ASP A 18 -2.88 2.65 -1.63
N VAL A 19 -3.61 3.74 -1.89
CA VAL A 19 -3.76 4.32 -3.23
C VAL A 19 -2.41 4.85 -3.74
N SER A 20 -1.68 5.62 -2.91
CA SER A 20 -0.38 6.16 -3.29
C SER A 20 0.63 5.05 -3.58
N ARG A 21 0.65 4.01 -2.73
CA ARG A 21 1.49 2.83 -2.91
C ARG A 21 1.17 2.12 -4.21
N MET A 22 -0.12 1.88 -4.51
CA MET A 22 -0.53 1.21 -5.74
C MET A 22 -0.16 2.02 -6.99
N ALA A 23 -0.32 3.34 -6.96
CA ALA A 23 0.08 4.21 -8.07
C ALA A 23 1.59 4.15 -8.34
N VAL A 24 2.41 4.26 -7.28
CA VAL A 24 3.87 4.19 -7.39
C VAL A 24 4.34 2.80 -7.79
N LEU A 25 3.71 1.72 -7.29
CA LEU A 25 3.99 0.35 -7.69
C LEU A 25 3.73 0.15 -9.19
N SER A 26 2.62 0.67 -9.70
CA SER A 26 2.31 0.62 -11.13
C SER A 26 3.36 1.36 -11.96
N ALA A 27 3.71 2.59 -11.57
CA ALA A 27 4.71 3.38 -12.27
C ALA A 27 6.10 2.71 -12.25
N LEU A 28 6.48 2.11 -11.12
CA LEU A 28 7.72 1.35 -11.00
C LEU A 28 7.72 0.12 -11.90
N HIS A 29 6.60 -0.60 -11.95
CA HIS A 29 6.44 -1.75 -12.84
C HIS A 29 6.61 -1.35 -14.31
N ASP A 30 6.00 -0.25 -14.75
CA ASP A 30 6.14 0.25 -16.12
C ASP A 30 7.57 0.73 -16.43
N ALA A 31 8.23 1.39 -15.46
CA ALA A 31 9.61 1.82 -15.58
C ALA A 31 10.56 0.62 -15.71
N VAL A 32 10.43 -0.40 -14.86
CA VAL A 32 11.26 -1.62 -14.93
C VAL A 32 11.01 -2.36 -16.24
N ARG A 33 9.74 -2.47 -16.68
CA ARG A 33 9.39 -3.16 -17.93
C ARG A 33 9.96 -2.48 -19.18
N SER A 34 10.06 -1.15 -19.16
CA SER A 34 10.58 -0.37 -20.29
C SER A 34 12.11 -0.21 -20.27
N GLY A 35 12.70 -0.05 -19.09
CA GLY A 35 14.13 0.18 -18.91
C GLY A 35 14.97 -1.10 -18.79
N ASP A 36 14.46 -2.13 -18.11
CA ASP A 36 15.19 -3.36 -17.80
C ASP A 36 14.31 -4.62 -17.99
N PRO A 37 14.10 -5.06 -19.24
CA PRO A 37 13.23 -6.20 -19.56
C PRO A 37 13.65 -7.51 -18.90
N GLU A 38 14.95 -7.71 -18.63
CA GLU A 38 15.45 -8.89 -17.91
C GLU A 38 15.02 -8.88 -16.44
N LEU A 39 15.13 -7.72 -15.78
CA LEU A 39 14.66 -7.53 -14.41
C LEU A 39 13.14 -7.69 -14.33
N ALA A 40 12.41 -7.17 -15.32
CA ALA A 40 10.96 -7.30 -15.42
C ALA A 40 10.49 -8.75 -15.56
N ARG A 41 11.24 -9.63 -16.24
CA ARG A 41 10.92 -11.07 -16.34
C ARG A 41 10.99 -11.77 -14.99
N ASN A 42 11.93 -11.35 -14.14
CA ASN A 42 12.10 -11.91 -12.80
C ASN A 42 11.10 -11.31 -11.81
N TRP A 43 10.62 -10.09 -12.06
CA TRP A 43 9.65 -9.37 -11.24
C TRP A 43 8.23 -9.41 -11.85
N THR A 44 7.70 -10.62 -12.05
CA THR A 44 6.35 -10.83 -12.64
C THR A 44 5.21 -10.75 -11.64
N LYS A 45 5.50 -10.87 -10.34
CA LYS A 45 4.57 -10.66 -9.24
C LYS A 45 5.33 -10.10 -8.03
N PRO A 46 4.68 -9.31 -7.17
CA PRO A 46 5.21 -8.97 -5.87
C PRO A 46 5.28 -10.24 -5.00
N SER A 47 6.32 -11.05 -5.17
CA SER A 47 6.73 -12.10 -4.23
C SER A 47 7.93 -11.60 -3.43
N ASP A 48 8.07 -12.06 -2.19
CA ASP A 48 9.09 -11.56 -1.25
C ASP A 48 10.52 -11.60 -1.82
N ALA A 49 10.84 -12.59 -2.65
CA ALA A 49 12.15 -12.71 -3.29
C ALA A 49 12.40 -11.63 -4.34
N GLY A 50 11.42 -11.34 -5.21
CA GLY A 50 11.56 -10.33 -6.27
C GLY A 50 11.66 -8.89 -5.73
N TRP A 51 11.07 -8.63 -4.56
CA TRP A 51 11.22 -7.34 -3.87
C TRP A 51 12.61 -7.11 -3.30
N ARG A 52 13.29 -8.15 -2.82
CA ARG A 52 14.65 -8.01 -2.25
C ARG A 52 15.64 -7.57 -3.32
N ASP A 53 15.59 -8.18 -4.50
CA ASP A 53 16.49 -7.85 -5.62
C ASP A 53 16.22 -6.46 -6.19
N LEU A 54 14.95 -6.03 -6.20
CA LEU A 54 14.59 -4.69 -6.66
C LEU A 54 15.06 -3.60 -5.69
N ARG A 55 15.05 -3.86 -4.37
CA ARG A 55 15.50 -2.91 -3.34
C ARG A 55 17.01 -2.65 -3.35
N THR A 56 17.80 -3.62 -3.79
CA THR A 56 19.27 -3.47 -3.91
C THR A 56 19.71 -2.92 -5.26
N ASN A 57 18.78 -2.76 -6.21
CA ASN A 57 19.08 -2.19 -7.53
C ASN A 57 19.40 -0.68 -7.42
N PRO A 58 20.48 -0.16 -8.03
CA PRO A 58 20.85 1.25 -7.93
C PRO A 58 19.81 2.24 -8.48
N GLN A 59 19.06 1.85 -9.51
CA GLN A 59 18.08 2.69 -10.19
C GLN A 59 16.69 2.63 -9.55
N TYR A 60 16.24 1.43 -9.20
CA TYR A 60 14.88 1.19 -8.69
C TYR A 60 14.81 1.04 -7.17
N GLY A 61 15.94 0.77 -6.52
CA GLY A 61 16.06 0.49 -5.10
C GLY A 61 15.44 1.53 -4.18
N PRO A 62 15.69 2.84 -4.40
CA PRO A 62 15.07 3.88 -3.57
C PRO A 62 13.53 3.85 -3.59
N VAL A 63 12.93 3.63 -4.76
CA VAL A 63 11.46 3.56 -4.91
C VAL A 63 10.93 2.25 -4.34
N ALA A 64 11.62 1.13 -4.58
CA ALA A 64 11.26 -0.16 -4.02
C ALA A 64 11.32 -0.19 -2.48
N GLN A 65 12.30 0.49 -1.88
CA GLN A 65 12.40 0.65 -0.43
C GLN A 65 11.27 1.52 0.11
N TRP A 66 10.94 2.62 -0.56
CA TRP A 66 9.80 3.46 -0.17
C TRP A 66 8.47 2.69 -0.19
N LEU A 67 8.25 1.85 -1.22
CA LEU A 67 7.05 1.01 -1.32
C LEU A 67 6.95 0.01 -0.16
N TRP A 68 8.08 -0.57 0.24
CA TRP A 68 8.18 -1.47 1.39
C TRP A 68 7.83 -0.75 2.70
N ASP A 69 8.41 0.42 2.94
CA ASP A 69 8.16 1.21 4.15
C ASP A 69 6.70 1.68 4.24
N MET A 70 6.10 2.04 3.10
CA MET A 70 4.69 2.42 3.03
C MET A 70 3.74 1.26 3.31
N GLU A 71 4.07 0.05 2.85
CA GLU A 71 3.34 -1.16 3.23
C GLU A 71 3.39 -1.41 4.73
N GLY A 72 4.58 -1.33 5.33
CA GLY A 72 4.77 -1.48 6.78
C GLY A 72 3.87 -0.53 7.57
N ARG A 73 3.90 0.77 7.23
CA ARG A 73 3.07 1.79 7.88
C ARG A 73 1.56 1.57 7.67
N SER A 74 1.14 1.19 6.46
CA SER A 74 -0.27 0.86 6.19
C SER A 74 -0.73 -0.33 7.03
N CYS A 75 0.10 -1.36 7.15
CA CYS A 75 -0.16 -2.52 8.00
C CYS A 75 -0.26 -2.14 9.47
N GLU A 76 0.69 -1.36 10.02
CA GLU A 76 0.65 -0.87 11.39
C GLU A 76 -0.68 -0.15 11.69
N PHE A 77 -1.09 0.79 10.83
CA PHE A 77 -2.38 1.48 11.00
C PHE A 77 -3.59 0.54 10.93
N LYS A 78 -3.57 -0.47 10.07
CA LYS A 78 -4.64 -1.48 9.98
C LYS A 78 -4.74 -2.30 11.26
N TYR A 79 -3.61 -2.73 11.83
CA TYR A 79 -3.60 -3.46 13.10
C TYR A 79 -4.15 -2.64 14.26
N GLU A 80 -3.72 -1.39 14.39
CA GLU A 80 -4.25 -0.51 15.44
C GLU A 80 -5.75 -0.23 15.25
N LEU A 81 -6.20 0.00 14.00
CA LEU A 81 -7.63 0.19 13.70
C LEU A 81 -8.45 -1.05 14.04
N VAL A 82 -7.94 -2.25 13.76
CA VAL A 82 -8.59 -3.50 14.16
C VAL A 82 -8.67 -3.63 15.67
N ALA A 83 -7.63 -3.26 16.40
CA ALA A 83 -7.67 -3.26 17.87
C ALA A 83 -8.80 -2.35 18.39
N ASP A 84 -8.96 -1.16 17.81
CA ASP A 84 -10.06 -0.24 18.15
C ASP A 84 -11.45 -0.73 17.73
N LEU A 85 -11.50 -1.65 16.76
CA LEU A 85 -12.70 -2.34 16.30
C LEU A 85 -12.89 -3.71 16.98
N ASN A 86 -12.30 -3.93 18.16
CA ASN A 86 -12.39 -5.16 18.94
C ASN A 86 -11.97 -6.43 18.16
N GLY A 87 -10.98 -6.31 17.28
CA GLY A 87 -10.50 -7.43 16.46
C GLY A 87 -11.30 -7.68 15.17
N ASP A 88 -12.29 -6.84 14.84
CA ASP A 88 -13.14 -7.05 13.66
C ASP A 88 -12.48 -6.58 12.35
N TRP A 89 -11.73 -7.49 11.74
CA TRP A 89 -11.13 -7.29 10.41
C TRP A 89 -12.16 -7.06 9.30
N LEU A 90 -13.33 -7.71 9.37
CA LEU A 90 -14.36 -7.58 8.35
C LEU A 90 -15.00 -6.19 8.40
N GLN A 91 -15.18 -5.64 9.60
CA GLN A 91 -15.63 -4.26 9.76
C GLN A 91 -14.60 -3.27 9.22
N LEU A 92 -13.31 -3.48 9.50
CA LEU A 92 -12.25 -2.65 8.92
C LEU A 92 -12.29 -2.68 7.39
N GLU A 93 -12.39 -3.86 6.79
CA GLU A 93 -12.46 -4.03 5.32
C GLU A 93 -13.66 -3.28 4.72
N LYS A 94 -14.84 -3.38 5.33
CA LYS A 94 -16.05 -2.64 4.91
C LYS A 94 -15.83 -1.14 4.95
N LEU A 95 -15.18 -0.63 6.01
CA LEU A 95 -14.92 0.79 6.19
C LEU A 95 -13.89 1.31 5.17
N LEU A 96 -12.79 0.58 4.94
CA LEU A 96 -11.80 0.90 3.93
C LEU A 96 -12.41 0.90 2.52
N THR A 97 -13.23 -0.11 2.20
CA THR A 97 -13.92 -0.22 0.90
C THR A 97 -14.89 0.93 0.69
N LYS A 98 -15.64 1.31 1.73
CA LYS A 98 -16.56 2.45 1.68
C LYS A 98 -15.82 3.76 1.44
N GLU A 99 -14.72 3.99 2.15
CA GLU A 99 -13.89 5.18 1.98
C GLU A 99 -13.26 5.24 0.58
N LEU A 100 -12.73 4.12 0.08
CA LEU A 100 -12.21 4.05 -1.28
C LEU A 100 -13.29 4.34 -2.32
N SER A 101 -14.50 3.83 -2.12
CA SER A 101 -15.62 4.03 -3.04
C SER A 101 -16.13 5.47 -3.04
N SER A 102 -16.13 6.15 -1.88
CA SER A 102 -16.56 7.56 -1.77
C SER A 102 -15.68 8.50 -2.59
N ARG A 103 -14.39 8.16 -2.75
CA ARG A 103 -13.41 8.91 -3.52
C ARG A 103 -13.53 8.73 -5.03
N LYS A 104 -14.05 7.60 -5.49
CA LYS A 104 -14.29 7.32 -6.93
C LYS A 104 -15.52 8.04 -7.49
N VAL A 105 -16.39 8.55 -6.61
CA VAL A 105 -17.66 9.21 -6.98
C VAL A 105 -17.53 10.74 -6.97
N ARG A 106 -16.36 11.29 -6.65
CA ARG A 106 -16.02 12.71 -6.76
C ARG A 106 -15.15 12.96 -7.98
#